data_AF-A0A293MD10-F1
#
_entry.id   AF-A0A293MD10-F1
#
_cell.length_a   1.000
_cell.length_b   1.000
_cell.length_c   1.000
_cell.angle_alpha   90.00
_cell.angle_beta   90.00
_cell.angle_gamma   90.00
#
_symmetry.space_group_name_H-M   'P 1'
#
loop_
_entity.id
_entity.type
_entity.pdbx_description
1 polymer ?
#
loop_
_entity_poly.entity_id
_entity_poly.type
_entity_poly.pdbx_seq_one_letter_code
_entity_poly.pdbx_strand_id
1 'polypeptide(L)'
;MTAAAVAKGLLALEGELTPILVQMVKSANTNGLLDNDCDSSKYQNMVKQRLHEAFQVDHDFTEEDYEKLNPTHARSIQNALQFITNPVKTCQHVYEIIQELIKLIKCRADESKTQGHLYHGETWELMLRRWAKLEKDFKLKNGKFDISKIPDVYDCIKYDLQHNQHTLQSPHAEELYLYAKALADVVIPQEYGLTLQEKLTIGLGICTPLLKKIRADLHRNIDPAADETESVNRLNPQYSHGVSSPGRHVRTRLYFTSESHIHSLLTVLRYGGLLDEGKDEQWHRAMEYVNAVTELNYMTQIVIMLYEDPTEDKCSDRAELHDSDCDHAVRRSNKGPALRGTISCRASLQSWCCVLCPKEPSPWAWVSSTKSQRAGQS
;
A
#
# COMPACT_ATOMS: atom_id res chain seq x y z
N MET A 1 -7.32 9.20 7.61
CA MET A 1 -8.00 8.05 8.24
C MET A 1 -6.93 7.05 8.67
N THR A 2 -6.95 6.51 9.89
CA THR A 2 -5.92 5.53 10.33
C THR A 2 -6.34 4.11 9.96
N ALA A 3 -5.40 3.18 9.79
CA ALA A 3 -5.70 1.76 9.55
C ALA A 3 -6.66 1.17 10.62
N ALA A 4 -6.53 1.65 11.86
CA ALA A 4 -7.43 1.36 12.97
C ALA A 4 -8.89 1.80 12.72
N ALA A 5 -9.07 3.03 12.22
CA ALA A 5 -10.38 3.58 11.90
C ALA A 5 -11.02 2.84 10.72
N VAL A 6 -10.22 2.46 9.71
CA VAL A 6 -10.66 1.63 8.58
C VAL A 6 -11.16 0.27 9.07
N ALA A 7 -10.36 -0.43 9.90
CA ALA A 7 -10.73 -1.74 10.42
C ALA A 7 -12.01 -1.70 11.27
N LYS A 8 -12.18 -0.63 12.07
CA LYS A 8 -13.39 -0.41 12.86
C LYS A 8 -14.63 -0.19 11.98
N GLY A 9 -14.49 0.62 10.93
CA GLY A 9 -15.56 0.88 9.96
C GLY A 9 -15.93 -0.36 9.14
N LEU A 10 -14.93 -1.11 8.65
CA LEU A 10 -15.12 -2.35 7.89
C LEU A 10 -15.95 -3.38 8.67
N LEU A 11 -15.73 -3.46 9.97
CA LEU A 11 -16.36 -4.46 10.84
C LEU A 11 -17.61 -3.94 11.55
N ALA A 12 -18.06 -2.71 11.24
CA ALA A 12 -19.21 -2.04 11.85
C ALA A 12 -19.25 -2.19 13.38
N LEU A 13 -18.09 -2.11 14.03
CA LEU A 13 -17.97 -2.36 15.47
C LEU A 13 -18.34 -1.10 16.25
N GLU A 14 -19.54 -1.09 16.82
CA GLU A 14 -19.93 -0.15 17.88
C GLU A 14 -19.37 -0.65 19.23
N GLY A 15 -18.10 -0.32 19.54
CA GLY A 15 -17.47 -0.70 20.83
C GLY A 15 -15.94 -0.68 20.85
N GLU A 16 -15.35 -1.24 21.90
CA GLU A 16 -13.93 -1.61 21.95
C GLU A 16 -13.63 -2.68 20.89
N LEU A 17 -12.48 -2.57 20.23
CA LEU A 17 -12.10 -3.45 19.11
C LEU A 17 -12.12 -4.93 19.55
N THR A 18 -12.64 -5.82 18.70
CA THR A 18 -12.60 -7.25 18.98
C THR A 18 -11.14 -7.72 19.13
N PRO A 19 -10.84 -8.72 19.99
CA PRO A 19 -9.46 -9.15 20.28
C PRO A 19 -8.61 -9.50 19.05
N ILE A 20 -9.26 -9.88 17.94
CA ILE A 20 -8.64 -10.16 16.64
C ILE A 20 -7.96 -8.91 16.03
N LEU A 21 -8.45 -7.70 16.36
CA LEU A 21 -7.97 -6.41 15.85
C LEU A 21 -7.09 -5.64 16.84
N VAL A 22 -7.21 -5.95 18.14
CA VAL A 22 -6.60 -5.17 19.24
C VAL A 22 -5.07 -5.11 19.11
N GLN A 23 -4.45 -6.08 18.45
CA GLN A 23 -2.99 -6.22 18.47
C GLN A 23 -2.23 -5.31 17.48
N MET A 24 -2.90 -4.52 16.63
CA MET A 24 -2.25 -3.77 15.54
C MET A 24 -2.45 -2.25 15.58
N VAL A 25 -3.13 -1.74 16.59
CA VAL A 25 -3.31 -0.29 16.76
C VAL A 25 -2.50 0.11 17.97
N LYS A 26 -1.72 1.20 17.87
CA LYS A 26 -1.08 1.84 19.02
C LYS A 26 -2.17 2.28 20.01
N SER A 27 -2.58 1.40 20.90
CA SER A 27 -3.37 1.75 22.08
C SER A 27 -2.45 1.74 23.29
N ALA A 28 -2.77 2.54 24.30
CA ALA A 28 -1.97 2.72 25.50
C ALA A 28 -1.67 1.41 26.28
N ASN A 29 -2.39 0.31 25.98
CA ASN A 29 -2.27 -0.98 26.67
C ASN A 29 -1.88 -2.15 25.74
N THR A 30 -1.44 -1.88 24.50
CA THR A 30 -0.97 -2.92 23.56
C THR A 30 0.52 -2.76 23.31
N ASN A 31 1.32 -3.66 23.88
CA ASN A 31 2.77 -3.65 23.75
C ASN A 31 3.20 -3.67 22.27
N GLY A 32 3.75 -2.54 21.80
CA GLY A 32 4.93 -2.45 20.91
C GLY A 32 4.99 -3.25 19.62
N LEU A 33 3.87 -3.70 19.03
CA LEU A 33 3.92 -4.53 17.82
C LEU A 33 4.34 -3.75 16.55
N LEU A 34 4.31 -2.41 16.60
CA LEU A 34 4.67 -1.49 15.51
C LEU A 34 5.68 -0.44 16.01
N ASP A 35 6.52 -0.79 16.98
CA ASP A 35 7.61 0.08 17.39
C ASP A 35 8.69 0.01 16.30
N ASN A 36 8.84 1.11 15.56
CA ASN A 36 9.96 1.27 14.64
C ASN A 36 11.25 1.23 15.44
N ASP A 37 12.21 0.41 15.01
CA ASP A 37 13.55 0.47 15.58
C ASP A 37 14.09 1.90 15.46
N CYS A 38 14.65 2.46 16.55
CA CYS A 38 15.17 3.83 16.56
C CYS A 38 16.21 4.05 15.45
N ASP A 39 16.97 3.00 15.10
CA ASP A 39 18.00 3.06 14.09
C ASP A 39 17.44 3.07 12.65
N SER A 40 16.35 2.34 12.37
CA SER A 40 15.73 2.33 11.04
C SER A 40 15.18 3.71 10.66
N SER A 41 14.63 4.43 11.66
CA SER A 41 14.16 5.81 11.49
C SER A 41 15.31 6.78 11.17
N LYS A 42 16.52 6.57 11.73
CA LYS A 42 17.70 7.38 11.39
C LYS A 42 18.15 7.16 9.95
N TYR A 43 18.25 5.90 9.52
CA TYR A 43 18.61 5.57 8.14
C TYR A 43 17.59 6.15 7.14
N GLN A 44 16.30 6.03 7.45
CA GLN A 44 15.25 6.61 6.62
C GLN A 44 15.39 8.14 6.50
N ASN A 45 15.67 8.83 7.61
CA ASN A 45 15.89 10.28 7.59
C ASN A 45 17.14 10.68 6.78
N MET A 46 18.23 9.91 6.85
CA MET A 46 19.43 10.14 6.05
C MET A 46 19.17 9.96 4.54
N VAL A 47 18.33 8.97 4.17
CA VAL A 47 17.90 8.77 2.79
C VAL A 47 17.03 9.95 2.32
N LYS A 48 16.01 10.32 3.10
CA LYS A 48 15.15 11.49 2.82
C LYS A 48 15.97 12.77 2.63
N GLN A 49 17.00 12.98 3.46
CA GLN A 49 17.88 14.14 3.34
C GLN A 49 18.67 14.12 2.03
N ARG A 50 19.29 12.99 1.65
CA ARG A 50 20.03 12.89 0.38
C ARG A 50 19.13 13.06 -0.83
N LEU A 51 17.93 12.47 -0.79
CA LEU A 51 16.92 12.64 -1.83
C LEU A 51 16.49 14.11 -1.94
N HIS A 52 16.27 14.78 -0.80
CA HIS A 52 15.96 16.19 -0.76
C HIS A 52 17.09 17.02 -1.38
N GLU A 53 18.34 16.78 -0.99
CA GLU A 53 19.51 17.48 -1.54
C GLU A 53 19.64 17.30 -3.06
N ALA A 54 19.43 16.08 -3.57
CA ALA A 54 19.46 15.81 -5.01
C ALA A 54 18.39 16.60 -5.79
N PHE A 55 17.19 16.74 -5.23
CA PHE A 55 16.09 17.49 -5.84
C PHE A 55 16.20 19.02 -5.66
N GLN A 56 17.22 19.53 -4.96
CA GLN A 56 17.51 20.97 -4.88
C GLN A 56 18.51 21.46 -5.93
N VAL A 57 19.11 20.57 -6.73
CA VAL A 57 20.09 20.97 -7.74
C VAL A 57 19.36 21.34 -9.03
N ASP A 58 19.51 22.59 -9.46
CA ASP A 58 18.89 23.10 -10.69
C ASP A 58 19.75 22.76 -11.91
N HIS A 59 19.73 21.49 -12.29
CA HIS A 59 20.29 21.00 -13.55
C HIS A 59 19.46 19.84 -14.08
N ASP A 60 19.65 19.55 -15.36
CA ASP A 60 19.02 18.39 -15.99
C ASP A 60 19.77 17.12 -15.54
N PHE A 61 19.04 16.07 -15.16
CA PHE A 61 19.62 14.85 -14.61
C PHE A 61 20.69 14.26 -15.54
N THR A 62 21.86 14.02 -14.96
CA THR A 62 22.98 13.33 -15.62
C THR A 62 22.92 11.83 -15.37
N GLU A 63 23.67 11.03 -16.14
CA GLU A 63 23.81 9.58 -15.90
C GLU A 63 24.23 9.27 -14.45
N GLU A 64 25.06 10.11 -13.82
CA GLU A 64 25.42 9.93 -12.41
C GLU A 64 24.22 10.12 -11.46
N ASP A 65 23.29 11.03 -11.79
CA ASP A 65 22.10 11.27 -10.99
C ASP A 65 21.12 10.10 -11.13
N TYR A 66 21.00 9.52 -12.32
CA TYR A 66 20.24 8.28 -12.53
C TYR A 66 20.78 7.14 -11.67
N GLU A 67 22.09 6.93 -11.63
CA GLU A 67 22.72 5.90 -10.79
C GLU A 67 22.56 6.19 -9.29
N LYS A 68 22.64 7.45 -8.86
CA LYS A 68 22.44 7.85 -7.46
C LYS A 68 20.98 7.71 -7.01
N LEU A 69 20.03 8.09 -7.87
CA LEU A 69 18.60 8.13 -7.55
C LEU A 69 17.87 6.83 -7.87
N ASN A 70 18.39 5.98 -8.76
CA ASN A 70 17.80 4.70 -9.14
C ASN A 70 18.85 3.57 -9.29
N PRO A 71 19.66 3.29 -8.26
CA PRO A 71 20.70 2.26 -8.34
C PRO A 71 20.14 0.83 -8.48
N THR A 72 18.84 0.63 -8.23
CA THR A 72 18.15 -0.65 -8.44
C THR A 72 17.59 -0.80 -9.86
N HIS A 73 17.79 0.20 -10.73
CA HIS A 73 17.27 0.25 -12.10
C HIS A 73 15.78 -0.11 -12.22
N ALA A 74 14.96 0.38 -11.29
CA ALA A 74 13.53 0.16 -11.34
C ALA A 74 12.94 0.91 -12.56
N ARG A 75 12.16 0.21 -13.40
CA ARG A 75 11.59 0.77 -14.64
C ARG A 75 10.66 1.94 -14.38
N SER A 76 9.81 1.84 -13.35
CA SER A 76 8.90 2.91 -12.92
C SER A 76 9.64 4.20 -12.58
N ILE A 77 10.69 4.10 -11.77
CA ILE A 77 11.51 5.24 -11.34
C ILE A 77 12.29 5.82 -12.53
N GLN A 78 12.82 4.97 -13.41
CA GLN A 78 13.54 5.41 -14.61
C GLN A 78 12.66 6.26 -15.51
N ASN A 79 11.43 5.81 -15.79
CA ASN A 79 10.48 6.53 -16.63
C ASN A 79 10.09 7.88 -15.99
N ALA A 80 9.92 7.91 -14.67
CA ALA A 80 9.59 9.13 -13.94
C ALA A 80 10.74 10.15 -13.97
N LEU A 81 11.99 9.71 -13.76
CA LEU A 81 13.17 10.57 -13.86
C LEU A 81 13.33 11.16 -15.27
N GLN A 82 13.11 10.36 -16.31
CA GLN A 82 13.13 10.82 -17.70
C GLN A 82 12.06 11.86 -18.01
N PHE A 83 10.88 11.75 -17.41
CA PHE A 83 9.82 12.75 -17.55
C PHE A 83 10.16 14.05 -16.80
N ILE A 84 10.70 13.95 -15.59
CA ILE A 84 11.05 15.11 -14.77
C ILE A 84 12.14 15.95 -15.44
N THR A 85 13.19 15.32 -15.99
CA THR A 85 14.40 15.94 -16.57
C THR A 85 15.16 16.84 -15.58
N ASN A 86 14.59 17.94 -15.13
CA ASN A 86 15.13 18.85 -14.12
C ASN A 86 14.16 18.94 -12.93
N PRO A 87 14.59 18.55 -11.72
CA PRO A 87 13.71 18.50 -10.55
C PRO A 87 13.25 19.88 -10.10
N VAL A 88 14.13 20.89 -10.10
CA VAL A 88 13.81 22.25 -9.62
C VAL A 88 12.82 22.95 -10.55
N LYS A 89 13.03 22.86 -11.87
CA LYS A 89 12.10 23.40 -12.87
C LYS A 89 10.74 22.71 -12.79
N THR A 90 10.73 21.39 -12.60
CA THR A 90 9.48 20.63 -12.45
C THR A 90 8.72 21.03 -11.19
N CYS A 91 9.41 21.17 -10.05
CA CYS A 91 8.79 21.68 -8.82
C CYS A 91 8.27 23.12 -8.97
N GLN A 92 8.99 23.97 -9.70
CA GLN A 92 8.56 25.33 -9.99
C GLN A 92 7.30 25.36 -10.88
N HIS A 93 7.24 24.50 -11.90
CA HIS A 93 6.05 24.34 -12.75
C HIS A 93 4.83 23.87 -11.94
N VAL A 94 5.01 22.83 -11.10
CA VAL A 94 3.98 22.35 -10.17
C VAL A 94 3.50 23.48 -9.26
N TYR A 95 4.41 24.28 -8.71
CA TYR A 95 4.07 25.40 -7.83
C TYR A 95 3.25 26.47 -8.56
N GLU A 96 3.60 26.81 -9.80
CA GLU A 96 2.85 27.77 -10.61
C GLU A 96 1.42 27.29 -10.88
N ILE A 97 1.24 26.02 -11.25
CA ILE A 97 -0.09 25.46 -11.46
C ILE A 97 -0.90 25.44 -10.16
N ILE A 98 -0.27 25.16 -9.00
CA ILE A 98 -0.93 25.25 -7.70
C ILE A 98 -1.43 26.68 -7.44
N GLN A 99 -0.64 27.70 -7.77
CA GLN A 99 -1.05 29.10 -7.60
C GLN A 99 -2.24 29.46 -8.50
N GLU A 100 -2.25 28.97 -9.74
CA GLU A 100 -3.40 29.14 -10.64
C GLU A 100 -4.64 28.43 -10.13
N LEU A 101 -4.49 27.20 -9.63
CA LEU A 101 -5.56 26.43 -9.03
C LEU A 101 -6.16 27.17 -7.82
N ILE A 102 -5.34 27.74 -6.96
CA ILE A 102 -5.81 28.54 -5.81
C ILE A 102 -6.60 29.77 -6.27
N LYS A 103 -6.16 30.46 -7.32
CA LYS A 103 -6.90 31.59 -7.89
C LYS A 103 -8.26 31.13 -8.41
N LEU A 104 -8.30 30.02 -9.14
CA LEU A 104 -9.54 29.42 -9.64
C LEU A 104 -10.50 29.05 -8.50
N ILE A 105 -10.01 28.40 -7.45
CA ILE A 105 -10.80 28.03 -6.28
C ILE A 105 -11.40 29.27 -5.61
N LYS A 106 -10.64 30.37 -5.49
CA LYS A 106 -11.16 31.64 -4.96
C LYS A 106 -12.29 32.21 -5.82
N CYS A 107 -12.12 32.27 -7.15
CA CYS A 107 -13.16 32.73 -8.06
C CYS A 107 -14.43 31.88 -7.94
N ARG A 108 -14.29 30.55 -7.97
CA ARG A 108 -15.42 29.63 -7.83
C ARG A 108 -16.12 29.77 -6.49
N ALA A 109 -15.37 29.91 -5.40
CA ALA A 109 -15.92 30.12 -4.05
C ALA A 109 -16.78 31.40 -3.96
N ASP A 110 -16.38 32.47 -4.66
CA ASP A 110 -17.12 33.72 -4.69
C ASP A 110 -18.41 33.63 -5.53
N GLU A 111 -18.38 32.87 -6.62
CA GLU A 111 -19.53 32.60 -7.49
C GLU A 111 -20.55 31.65 -6.82
N SER A 112 -20.09 30.67 -6.05
CA SER A 112 -20.90 29.61 -5.47
C SER A 112 -21.42 29.93 -4.06
N LYS A 113 -21.57 31.21 -3.69
CA LYS A 113 -22.00 31.66 -2.34
C LYS A 113 -23.33 31.05 -1.85
N THR A 114 -24.11 30.42 -2.72
CA THR A 114 -25.43 29.87 -2.41
C THR A 114 -25.62 28.38 -2.64
N GLN A 115 -24.74 27.68 -3.38
CA GLN A 115 -24.91 26.24 -3.66
C GLN A 115 -23.62 25.60 -4.20
N GLY A 116 -23.17 24.54 -3.54
CA GLY A 116 -22.06 23.70 -4.02
C GLY A 116 -21.25 23.16 -2.85
N HIS A 117 -21.68 22.01 -2.31
CA HIS A 117 -20.83 21.24 -1.42
C HIS A 117 -19.89 20.39 -2.28
N LEU A 118 -18.60 20.41 -1.94
CA LEU A 118 -17.63 19.49 -2.52
C LEU A 118 -17.85 18.09 -1.93
N TYR A 119 -17.11 17.10 -2.43
CA TYR A 119 -17.25 15.72 -1.95
C TYR A 119 -17.13 15.62 -0.42
N HIS A 120 -17.96 14.74 0.17
CA HIS A 120 -18.13 14.61 1.63
C HIS A 120 -18.56 15.89 2.39
N GLY A 121 -19.13 16.88 1.70
CA GLY A 121 -19.59 18.10 2.35
C GLY A 121 -18.47 19.11 2.64
N GLU A 122 -17.27 18.92 2.06
CA GLU A 122 -16.18 19.90 2.15
C GLU A 122 -16.67 21.25 1.59
N THR A 123 -16.36 22.34 2.29
CA THR A 123 -16.69 23.70 1.83
C THR A 123 -15.58 24.24 0.95
N TRP A 124 -15.91 25.17 0.06
CA TRP A 124 -14.92 25.90 -0.74
C TRP A 124 -13.84 26.57 0.11
N GLU A 125 -14.21 27.06 1.29
CA GLU A 125 -13.25 27.64 2.23
C GLU A 125 -12.24 26.60 2.75
N LEU A 126 -12.69 25.38 3.03
CA LEU A 126 -11.79 24.29 3.47
C LEU A 126 -10.85 23.85 2.36
N MET A 127 -11.36 23.67 1.13
CA MET A 127 -10.53 23.36 -0.04
C MET A 127 -9.49 24.46 -0.28
N LEU A 128 -9.91 25.73 -0.20
CA LEU A 128 -9.00 26.86 -0.35
C LEU A 128 -7.91 26.86 0.73
N ARG A 129 -8.27 26.61 1.99
CA ARG A 129 -7.31 26.51 3.10
C ARG A 129 -6.34 25.34 2.91
N ARG A 130 -6.80 24.19 2.41
CA ARG A 130 -5.96 23.02 2.11
C ARG A 130 -4.91 23.37 1.05
N TRP A 131 -5.34 23.87 -0.10
CA TRP A 131 -4.43 24.24 -1.19
C TRP A 131 -3.50 25.41 -0.82
N ALA A 132 -4.01 26.44 -0.14
CA ALA A 132 -3.19 27.59 0.30
C ALA A 132 -2.13 27.20 1.35
N LYS A 133 -2.46 26.26 2.25
CA LYS A 133 -1.47 25.71 3.18
C LYS A 133 -0.41 24.91 2.41
N LEU A 134 -0.83 24.07 1.47
CA LEU A 134 0.08 23.24 0.69
C LEU A 134 1.02 24.07 -0.19
N GLU A 135 0.53 25.14 -0.82
CA GLU A 135 1.35 26.10 -1.56
C GLU A 135 2.47 26.69 -0.69
N LYS A 136 2.10 27.15 0.52
CA LYS A 136 3.03 27.75 1.47
C LYS A 136 4.05 26.76 2.03
N ASP A 137 3.63 25.51 2.28
CA ASP A 137 4.49 24.47 2.82
C ASP A 137 5.42 23.90 1.73
N PHE A 138 4.96 23.85 0.47
CA PHE A 138 5.74 23.31 -0.65
C PHE A 138 6.89 24.22 -1.07
N LYS A 139 6.73 25.55 -1.05
CA LYS A 139 7.81 26.50 -1.36
C LYS A 139 8.25 27.26 -0.11
N LEU A 140 9.47 26.98 0.35
CA LEU A 140 10.05 27.59 1.54
C LEU A 140 10.42 29.06 1.28
N LYS A 141 10.48 29.85 2.36
CA LYS A 141 10.83 31.29 2.30
C LYS A 141 12.22 31.58 1.74
N ASN A 142 13.12 30.60 1.77
CA ASN A 142 14.46 30.70 1.20
C ASN A 142 14.50 30.40 -0.32
N GLY A 143 13.33 30.19 -0.95
CA GLY A 143 13.20 29.89 -2.38
C GLY A 143 13.32 28.41 -2.75
N LYS A 144 13.69 27.53 -1.80
CA LYS A 144 13.80 26.08 -2.02
C LYS A 144 12.44 25.38 -1.91
N PHE A 145 12.33 24.19 -2.50
CA PHE A 145 11.12 23.37 -2.41
C PHE A 145 11.19 22.35 -1.28
N ASP A 146 10.11 22.16 -0.53
CA ASP A 146 10.01 21.08 0.44
C ASP A 146 9.55 19.79 -0.26
N ILE A 147 10.52 18.96 -0.65
CA ILE A 147 10.30 17.66 -1.31
C ILE A 147 9.43 16.72 -0.47
N SER A 148 9.39 16.89 0.86
CA SER A 148 8.51 16.08 1.74
C SER A 148 7.02 16.35 1.51
N LYS A 149 6.65 17.42 0.78
CA LYS A 149 5.27 17.78 0.44
C LYS A 149 4.82 17.26 -0.92
N ILE A 150 5.70 16.64 -1.71
CA ILE A 150 5.34 16.04 -2.99
C ILE A 150 4.22 14.99 -2.84
N PRO A 151 4.28 14.05 -1.87
CA PRO A 151 3.19 13.09 -1.67
C PRO A 151 1.86 13.80 -1.34
N ASP A 152 1.89 14.84 -0.50
CA ASP A 152 0.71 15.63 -0.15
C ASP A 152 0.09 16.34 -1.37
N VAL A 153 0.92 16.90 -2.27
CA VAL A 153 0.48 17.52 -3.54
C VAL A 153 -0.17 16.49 -4.44
N TYR A 154 0.49 15.35 -4.62
CA TYR A 154 -0.01 14.25 -5.43
C TYR A 154 -1.37 13.74 -4.94
N ASP A 155 -1.49 13.46 -3.65
CA ASP A 155 -2.74 12.97 -3.05
C ASP A 155 -3.86 14.01 -3.14
N CYS A 156 -3.56 15.29 -2.91
CA CYS A 156 -4.54 16.37 -3.01
C CYS A 156 -5.10 16.49 -4.42
N ILE A 157 -4.26 16.53 -5.46
CA ILE A 157 -4.74 16.66 -6.83
C ILE A 157 -5.44 15.39 -7.32
N LYS A 158 -4.95 14.20 -6.94
CA LYS A 158 -5.60 12.92 -7.25
C LYS A 158 -7.01 12.87 -6.65
N TYR A 159 -7.16 13.26 -5.38
CA TYR A 159 -8.46 13.34 -4.72
C TYR A 159 -9.40 14.32 -5.43
N ASP A 160 -8.92 15.52 -5.76
CA ASP A 160 -9.75 16.56 -6.39
C ASP A 160 -10.14 16.20 -7.82
N LEU A 161 -9.27 15.53 -8.59
CA LEU A 161 -9.62 14.99 -9.90
C LEU A 161 -10.69 13.90 -9.80
N GLN A 162 -10.55 12.98 -8.85
CA GLN A 162 -11.49 11.88 -8.70
C GLN A 162 -12.88 12.34 -8.24
N HIS A 163 -12.94 13.29 -7.33
CA HIS A 163 -14.19 13.62 -6.62
C HIS A 163 -14.75 14.99 -6.95
N ASN A 164 -13.89 15.97 -7.24
CA ASN A 164 -14.26 17.37 -7.37
C ASN A 164 -14.12 17.92 -8.80
N GLN A 165 -13.61 17.15 -9.77
CA GLN A 165 -13.35 17.62 -11.15
C GLN A 165 -14.59 18.19 -11.83
N HIS A 166 -15.76 17.57 -11.64
CA HIS A 166 -17.02 18.03 -12.21
C HIS A 166 -17.44 19.43 -11.73
N THR A 167 -17.03 19.80 -10.50
CA THR A 167 -17.34 21.07 -9.86
C THR A 167 -16.22 22.11 -10.05
N LEU A 168 -14.97 21.69 -9.91
CA LEU A 168 -13.79 22.54 -10.00
C LEU A 168 -13.46 22.92 -11.45
N GLN A 169 -13.58 21.98 -12.39
CA GLN A 169 -13.35 22.14 -13.83
C GLN A 169 -12.06 22.92 -14.15
N SER A 170 -10.97 22.60 -13.44
CA SER A 170 -9.68 23.23 -13.69
C SER A 170 -9.05 22.67 -14.97
N PRO A 171 -8.66 23.52 -15.93
CA PRO A 171 -8.02 23.07 -17.17
C PRO A 171 -6.61 22.50 -16.91
N HIS A 172 -5.91 22.96 -15.87
CA HIS A 172 -4.55 22.53 -15.54
C HIS A 172 -4.50 21.43 -14.48
N ALA A 173 -5.63 20.88 -14.02
CA ALA A 173 -5.63 19.87 -12.97
C ALA A 173 -5.03 18.53 -13.42
N GLU A 174 -5.29 18.11 -14.66
CA GLU A 174 -4.67 16.91 -15.24
C GLU A 174 -3.17 17.08 -15.38
N GLU A 175 -2.73 18.25 -15.83
CA GLU A 175 -1.31 18.59 -15.93
C GLU A 175 -0.62 18.56 -14.55
N LEU A 176 -1.21 19.21 -13.54
CA LEU A 176 -0.72 19.18 -12.17
C LEU A 176 -0.59 17.74 -11.67
N TYR A 177 -1.58 16.88 -11.94
CA TYR A 177 -1.53 15.48 -11.57
C TYR A 177 -0.38 14.74 -12.25
N LEU A 178 -0.14 14.93 -13.54
CA LEU A 178 0.94 14.24 -14.26
C LEU A 178 2.32 14.59 -13.68
N TYR A 179 2.59 15.89 -13.46
CA TYR A 179 3.87 16.31 -12.89
C TYR A 179 4.02 15.91 -11.42
N ALA A 180 2.96 16.05 -10.60
CA ALA A 180 2.98 15.62 -9.21
C ALA A 180 3.17 14.10 -9.10
N LYS A 181 2.54 13.32 -9.99
CA LYS A 181 2.70 11.87 -10.06
C LYS A 181 4.13 11.49 -10.40
N ALA A 182 4.73 12.10 -11.42
CA ALA A 182 6.11 11.80 -11.81
C ALA A 182 7.08 12.07 -10.64
N LEU A 183 6.92 13.19 -9.94
CA LEU A 183 7.70 13.47 -8.73
C LEU A 183 7.45 12.43 -7.62
N ALA A 184 6.20 12.07 -7.36
CA ALA A 184 5.82 11.10 -6.32
C ALA A 184 6.32 9.68 -6.61
N ASP A 185 6.27 9.24 -7.88
CA ASP A 185 6.75 7.94 -8.35
C ASP A 185 8.26 7.75 -8.10
N VAL A 186 9.02 8.85 -7.98
CA VAL A 186 10.44 8.81 -7.54
C VAL A 186 10.54 8.96 -6.03
N VAL A 187 9.91 9.99 -5.47
CA VAL A 187 10.13 10.37 -4.08
C VAL A 187 9.66 9.30 -3.11
N ILE A 188 8.40 8.85 -3.22
CA ILE A 188 7.77 7.92 -2.27
C ILE A 188 8.56 6.61 -2.14
N PRO A 189 8.86 5.85 -3.22
CA PRO A 189 9.59 4.60 -3.08
C PRO A 189 11.06 4.80 -2.66
N GLN A 190 11.67 5.94 -2.97
CA GLN A 190 13.04 6.24 -2.57
C GLN A 190 13.16 6.76 -1.14
N GLU A 191 12.09 7.22 -0.49
CA GLU A 191 12.10 7.51 0.96
C GLU A 191 12.39 6.26 1.81
N TYR A 192 12.13 5.06 1.28
CA TYR A 192 12.37 3.78 1.95
C TYR A 192 13.73 3.17 1.63
N GLY A 193 14.66 3.95 1.07
CA GLY A 193 16.03 3.54 0.74
C GLY A 193 16.32 3.72 -0.74
N LEU A 194 17.52 4.17 -1.11
CA LEU A 194 17.93 4.31 -2.51
C LEU A 194 18.58 3.01 -2.99
N THR A 195 19.60 2.55 -2.26
CA THR A 195 20.33 1.32 -2.58
C THR A 195 19.63 0.08 -2.03
N LEU A 196 19.96 -1.09 -2.58
CA LEU A 196 19.46 -2.38 -2.10
C LEU A 196 19.68 -2.58 -0.59
N GLN A 197 20.87 -2.24 -0.10
CA GLN A 197 21.23 -2.39 1.31
C GLN A 197 20.40 -1.46 2.21
N GLU A 198 20.20 -0.22 1.80
CA GLU A 198 19.39 0.76 2.54
C GLU A 198 17.93 0.34 2.58
N LYS A 199 17.38 -0.08 1.43
CA LYS A 199 16.02 -0.61 1.30
C LYS A 199 15.80 -1.78 2.26
N LEU A 200 16.71 -2.76 2.27
CA LEU A 200 16.64 -3.89 3.18
C LEU A 200 16.76 -3.47 4.66
N THR A 201 17.68 -2.57 4.98
CA THR A 201 17.91 -2.13 6.37
C THR A 201 16.67 -1.40 6.92
N ILE A 202 16.11 -0.47 6.16
CA ILE A 202 14.89 0.25 6.53
C ILE A 202 13.70 -0.72 6.57
N GLY A 203 13.55 -1.55 5.55
CA GLY A 203 12.46 -2.52 5.44
C GLY A 203 12.41 -3.51 6.59
N LEU A 204 13.55 -4.10 6.95
CA LEU A 204 13.66 -5.00 8.10
C LEU A 204 13.38 -4.28 9.42
N GLY A 205 13.90 -3.06 9.61
CA GLY A 205 13.69 -2.31 10.84
C GLY A 205 12.25 -1.83 11.07
N ILE A 206 11.42 -1.77 10.01
CA ILE A 206 9.98 -1.49 10.11
C ILE A 206 9.18 -2.79 10.23
N CYS A 207 9.50 -3.80 9.43
CA CYS A 207 8.67 -5.00 9.30
C CYS A 207 9.06 -6.18 10.18
N THR A 208 10.20 -6.15 10.89
CA THR A 208 10.64 -7.30 11.72
C THR A 208 9.57 -7.78 12.71
N PRO A 209 8.88 -6.92 13.47
CA PRO A 209 7.82 -7.37 14.37
C PRO A 209 6.66 -8.06 13.63
N LEU A 210 6.21 -7.47 12.52
CA LEU A 210 5.14 -8.02 11.68
C LEU A 210 5.54 -9.36 11.07
N LEU A 211 6.76 -9.48 10.55
CA LEU A 211 7.29 -10.72 9.98
C LEU A 211 7.41 -11.83 11.03
N LYS A 212 7.93 -11.51 12.23
CA LYS A 212 7.96 -12.45 13.36
C LYS A 212 6.55 -12.93 13.72
N LYS A 213 5.57 -12.01 13.73
CA LYS A 213 4.18 -12.34 14.01
C LYS A 213 3.57 -13.23 12.93
N ILE A 214 3.71 -12.88 11.65
CA ILE A 214 3.25 -13.69 10.51
C ILE A 214 3.86 -15.08 10.58
N ARG A 215 5.18 -15.18 10.80
CA ARG A 215 5.90 -16.46 10.92
C ARG A 215 5.36 -17.30 12.08
N ALA A 216 5.20 -16.74 13.27
CA ALA A 216 4.62 -17.44 14.42
C ALA A 216 3.18 -17.89 14.12
N ASP A 217 2.40 -17.03 13.48
CA ASP A 217 1.03 -17.29 13.09
C ASP A 217 0.91 -18.42 12.05
N LEU A 218 1.85 -18.51 11.10
CA LEU A 218 1.95 -19.62 10.16
C LEU A 218 2.39 -20.92 10.85
N HIS A 219 3.46 -20.89 11.65
CA HIS A 219 3.94 -22.08 12.37
C HIS A 219 2.89 -22.70 13.30
N ARG A 220 2.04 -21.91 13.95
CA ARG A 220 0.95 -22.44 14.77
C ARG A 220 -0.11 -23.21 13.97
N ASN A 221 -0.28 -22.92 12.69
CA ASN A 221 -1.15 -23.71 11.81
C ASN A 221 -0.50 -25.04 11.41
N ILE A 222 0.84 -25.11 11.44
CA ILE A 222 1.66 -26.27 11.10
C ILE A 222 1.79 -27.22 12.30
N ASP A 223 2.15 -26.68 13.47
CA ASP A 223 2.24 -27.45 14.72
C ASP A 223 1.42 -26.81 15.87
N PRO A 224 0.18 -27.28 16.10
CA PRO A 224 -0.67 -26.79 17.17
C PRO A 224 -0.15 -27.07 18.58
N ALA A 225 0.87 -27.92 18.73
CA ALA A 225 1.41 -28.35 20.03
C ALA A 225 2.70 -27.61 20.43
N ALA A 226 3.25 -26.76 19.56
CA ALA A 226 4.60 -26.23 19.72
C ALA A 226 4.75 -25.03 20.68
N ASP A 227 3.67 -24.33 21.07
CA ASP A 227 3.76 -23.21 22.04
C ASP A 227 2.41 -22.96 22.75
N GLU A 228 2.30 -23.41 24.01
CA GLU A 228 1.14 -23.14 24.89
C GLU A 228 1.21 -21.75 25.58
N THR A 229 2.32 -21.02 25.45
CA THR A 229 2.66 -19.84 26.26
C THR A 229 2.20 -18.50 25.67
N GLU A 230 1.99 -18.39 24.36
CA GLU A 230 1.44 -17.15 23.76
C GLU A 230 -0.08 -17.24 23.61
N SER A 231 -0.80 -16.34 24.29
CA SER A 231 -2.26 -16.14 24.27
C SER A 231 -2.88 -16.65 22.96
N VAL A 232 -3.59 -17.77 23.05
CA VAL A 232 -4.19 -18.40 21.87
C VAL A 232 -5.22 -17.41 21.31
N ASN A 233 -5.00 -16.97 20.07
CA ASN A 233 -5.93 -16.11 19.34
C ASN A 233 -7.17 -16.95 18.95
N ARG A 234 -7.97 -17.30 19.95
CA ARG A 234 -9.26 -17.98 19.85
C ARG A 234 -10.36 -16.94 19.75
N LEU A 235 -11.46 -17.32 19.11
CA LEU A 235 -12.68 -16.52 19.16
C LEU A 235 -13.08 -16.31 20.62
N ASN A 236 -13.44 -15.08 20.98
CA ASN A 236 -13.96 -14.80 22.32
C ASN A 236 -15.25 -15.62 22.50
N PRO A 237 -15.33 -16.51 23.52
CA PRO A 237 -16.49 -17.35 23.76
C PRO A 237 -17.81 -16.55 23.84
N GLN A 238 -17.77 -15.33 24.37
CA GLN A 238 -18.94 -14.45 24.56
C GLN A 238 -19.57 -13.97 23.23
N TYR A 239 -18.79 -13.90 22.15
CA TYR A 239 -19.26 -13.44 20.83
C TYR A 239 -19.37 -14.58 19.82
N SER A 240 -19.14 -15.82 20.25
CA SER A 240 -19.10 -17.00 19.37
C SER A 240 -20.46 -17.70 19.16
N HIS A 241 -21.55 -17.08 19.62
CA HIS A 241 -22.90 -17.60 19.46
C HIS A 241 -23.29 -17.64 17.97
N GLY A 242 -23.53 -18.85 17.43
CA GLY A 242 -23.88 -19.07 16.02
C GLY A 242 -22.73 -19.52 15.11
N VAL A 243 -21.51 -19.66 15.63
CA VAL A 243 -20.37 -20.22 14.88
C VAL A 243 -20.41 -21.74 14.94
N SER A 244 -20.39 -22.42 13.79
CA SER A 244 -20.52 -23.89 13.71
C SER A 244 -19.42 -24.67 14.43
N SER A 245 -18.28 -24.04 14.72
CA SER A 245 -17.15 -24.66 15.45
C SER A 245 -16.41 -23.63 16.31
N PRO A 246 -16.92 -23.28 17.50
CA PRO A 246 -16.36 -22.22 18.36
C PRO A 246 -14.94 -22.51 18.88
N GLY A 247 -14.57 -23.78 19.01
CA GLY A 247 -13.23 -24.21 19.46
C GLY A 247 -12.19 -24.34 18.33
N ARG A 248 -12.54 -23.98 17.08
CA ARG A 248 -11.63 -24.13 15.94
C ARG A 248 -10.64 -22.97 15.88
N HIS A 249 -9.37 -23.30 15.63
CA HIS A 249 -8.33 -22.31 15.40
C HIS A 249 -8.68 -21.40 14.20
N VAL A 250 -8.40 -20.11 14.35
CA VAL A 250 -8.62 -19.10 13.32
C VAL A 250 -7.68 -19.36 12.14
N ARG A 251 -8.25 -19.61 10.95
CA ARG A 251 -7.50 -19.94 9.73
C ARG A 251 -7.14 -18.73 8.87
N THR A 252 -7.89 -17.64 9.03
CA THR A 252 -7.70 -16.40 8.26
C THR A 252 -7.34 -15.29 9.22
N ARG A 253 -6.22 -14.61 8.97
CA ARG A 253 -5.79 -13.44 9.73
C ARG A 253 -5.74 -12.25 8.80
N LEU A 254 -6.27 -11.13 9.26
CA LEU A 254 -6.25 -9.87 8.53
C LEU A 254 -5.34 -8.92 9.27
N TYR A 255 -4.29 -8.45 8.59
CA TYR A 255 -3.40 -7.43 9.11
C TYR A 255 -3.71 -6.09 8.43
N PHE A 256 -4.09 -5.10 9.24
CA PHE A 256 -4.32 -3.72 8.81
C PHE A 256 -3.11 -2.93 9.24
N THR A 257 -2.40 -2.36 8.27
CA THR A 257 -1.17 -1.62 8.53
C THR A 257 -1.13 -0.34 7.68
N SER A 258 -0.15 0.51 7.94
CA SER A 258 0.10 1.72 7.15
C SER A 258 0.84 1.40 5.85
N GLU A 259 0.76 2.32 4.89
CA GLU A 259 1.49 2.25 3.62
C GLU A 259 2.99 1.98 3.83
N SER A 260 3.60 2.63 4.83
CA SER A 260 5.01 2.44 5.17
C SER A 260 5.40 1.00 5.48
N HIS A 261 4.50 0.23 6.11
CA HIS A 261 4.74 -1.19 6.38
C HIS A 261 4.54 -2.05 5.13
N ILE A 262 3.64 -1.66 4.22
CA ILE A 262 3.46 -2.39 2.96
C ILE A 262 4.69 -2.22 2.06
N HIS A 263 5.20 -1.00 1.88
CA HIS A 263 6.44 -0.73 1.14
C HIS A 263 7.63 -1.52 1.71
N SER A 264 7.76 -1.48 3.04
CA SER A 264 8.82 -2.19 3.76
C SER A 264 8.69 -3.71 3.63
N LEU A 265 7.46 -4.25 3.71
CA LEU A 265 7.19 -5.67 3.57
C LEU A 265 7.49 -6.16 2.15
N LEU A 266 7.05 -5.43 1.12
CA LEU A 266 7.35 -5.74 -0.28
C LEU A 266 8.86 -5.72 -0.54
N THR A 267 9.58 -4.77 0.05
CA THR A 267 11.03 -4.68 -0.03
C THR A 267 11.70 -5.92 0.55
N VAL A 268 11.27 -6.38 1.73
CA VAL A 268 11.82 -7.59 2.35
C VAL A 268 11.43 -8.84 1.58
N LEU A 269 10.21 -8.93 1.05
CA LEU A 269 9.79 -10.06 0.21
C LEU A 269 10.65 -10.15 -1.05
N ARG A 270 10.86 -9.02 -1.72
CA ARG A 270 11.62 -8.94 -2.97
C ARG A 270 13.11 -9.21 -2.79
N TYR A 271 13.73 -8.58 -1.80
CA TYR A 271 15.19 -8.56 -1.67
C TYR A 271 15.72 -9.41 -0.50
N GLY A 272 14.84 -9.94 0.35
CA GLY A 272 15.21 -10.68 1.56
C GLY A 272 15.67 -12.11 1.30
N GLY A 273 15.76 -12.55 0.04
CA GLY A 273 16.30 -13.86 -0.34
C GLY A 273 15.42 -15.04 0.09
N LEU A 274 14.11 -14.81 0.29
CA LEU A 274 13.16 -15.87 0.63
C LEU A 274 12.99 -16.90 -0.50
N LEU A 275 13.18 -16.48 -1.75
CA LEU A 275 12.98 -17.29 -2.94
C LEU A 275 14.05 -16.99 -3.98
N ASP A 276 14.39 -18.00 -4.77
CA ASP A 276 15.37 -17.91 -5.85
C ASP A 276 14.64 -17.60 -7.17
N GLU A 277 14.76 -16.36 -7.65
CA GLU A 277 14.14 -15.88 -8.90
C GLU A 277 14.48 -16.76 -10.11
N GLY A 278 15.63 -17.46 -10.09
CA GLY A 278 16.04 -18.35 -11.17
C GLY A 278 15.39 -19.73 -11.15
N LYS A 279 14.72 -20.12 -10.04
CA LYS A 279 14.11 -21.45 -9.88
C LYS A 279 12.59 -21.44 -9.96
N ASP A 280 11.95 -20.32 -9.61
CA ASP A 280 10.49 -20.20 -9.57
C ASP A 280 10.01 -19.16 -10.60
N GLU A 281 9.48 -19.64 -11.74
CA GLU A 281 8.92 -18.78 -12.79
C GLU A 281 7.75 -17.92 -12.29
N GLN A 282 6.97 -18.40 -11.31
CA GLN A 282 5.83 -17.64 -10.77
C GLN A 282 6.35 -16.47 -9.95
N TRP A 283 7.38 -16.70 -9.14
CA TRP A 283 8.05 -15.64 -8.40
C TRP A 283 8.69 -14.60 -9.33
N HIS A 284 9.35 -15.04 -10.41
CA HIS A 284 9.90 -14.14 -11.41
C HIS A 284 8.82 -13.20 -12.00
N ARG A 285 7.66 -13.75 -12.41
CA ARG A 285 6.54 -12.94 -12.93
C ARG A 285 5.97 -11.99 -11.87
N ALA A 286 5.84 -12.43 -10.63
CA ALA A 286 5.40 -11.59 -9.52
C ALA A 286 6.36 -10.41 -9.30
N MET A 287 7.67 -10.67 -9.33
CA MET A 287 8.68 -9.62 -9.20
C MET A 287 8.67 -8.66 -10.40
N GLU A 288 8.43 -9.14 -11.63
CA GLU A 288 8.23 -8.27 -12.79
C GLU A 288 7.02 -7.36 -12.63
N TYR A 289 5.90 -7.88 -12.11
CA TYR A 289 4.73 -7.07 -11.82
C TYR A 289 5.03 -6.02 -10.75
N VAL A 290 5.65 -6.41 -9.63
CA VAL A 290 6.06 -5.48 -8.56
C VAL A 290 7.03 -4.41 -9.09
N ASN A 291 7.88 -4.73 -10.07
CA ASN A 291 8.79 -3.78 -10.73
C ASN A 291 8.08 -2.76 -11.62
N ALA A 292 6.92 -3.14 -12.16
CA ALA A 292 6.11 -2.28 -13.02
C ALA A 292 5.13 -1.40 -12.22
N VAL A 293 4.76 -1.80 -11.01
CA VAL A 293 3.87 -1.04 -10.14
C VAL A 293 4.54 0.27 -9.72
N THR A 294 3.92 1.40 -10.06
CA THR A 294 4.41 2.74 -9.72
C THR A 294 3.90 3.22 -8.35
N GLU A 295 2.72 2.76 -7.94
CA GLU A 295 2.05 3.23 -6.73
C GLU A 295 1.29 2.10 -6.02
N LEU A 296 1.18 2.21 -4.69
CA LEU A 296 0.35 1.33 -3.88
C LEU A 296 -0.94 2.07 -3.51
N ASN A 297 -2.04 1.75 -4.20
CA ASN A 297 -3.31 2.41 -3.99
C ASN A 297 -3.94 2.09 -2.62
N TYR A 298 -4.93 2.90 -2.24
CA TYR A 298 -5.72 2.67 -1.03
C TYR A 298 -6.30 1.24 -1.01
N MET A 299 -6.19 0.56 0.13
CA MET A 299 -6.54 -0.86 0.32
C MET A 299 -5.69 -1.86 -0.49
N THR A 300 -4.45 -1.51 -0.85
CA THR A 300 -3.50 -2.51 -1.34
C THR A 300 -3.38 -3.67 -0.34
N GLN A 301 -3.48 -4.89 -0.85
CA GLN A 301 -3.50 -6.10 -0.04
C GLN A 301 -2.42 -7.09 -0.47
N ILE A 302 -1.73 -7.66 0.52
CA ILE A 302 -0.80 -8.78 0.36
C ILE A 302 -1.46 -9.98 1.00
N VAL A 303 -1.77 -10.99 0.19
CA VAL A 303 -2.44 -12.21 0.66
C VAL A 303 -1.39 -13.31 0.77
N ILE A 304 -1.08 -13.72 2.00
CA ILE A 304 -0.22 -14.88 2.28
C ILE A 304 -1.12 -16.09 2.55
N MET A 305 -1.10 -17.08 1.65
CA MET A 305 -1.86 -18.31 1.74
C MET A 305 -0.94 -19.47 2.14
N LEU A 306 -1.49 -20.44 2.87
CA LEU A 306 -0.79 -21.65 3.29
C LEU A 306 -1.52 -22.85 2.71
N TYR A 307 -0.82 -23.66 1.92
CA TYR A 307 -1.33 -24.87 1.29
C TYR A 307 -0.60 -26.09 1.83
N GLU A 308 -1.34 -27.19 1.97
CA GLU A 308 -0.78 -28.51 2.26
C GLU A 308 -0.78 -29.31 0.96
N ASP A 309 0.39 -29.81 0.57
CA ASP A 309 0.48 -30.76 -0.54
C ASP A 309 0.33 -32.19 0.00
N PRO A 310 -0.73 -32.92 -0.37
CA PRO A 310 -0.94 -34.29 0.08
C PRO A 310 -0.01 -35.31 -0.59
N THR A 311 0.78 -34.90 -1.58
CA THR A 311 1.66 -35.77 -2.39
C THR A 311 3.12 -35.73 -1.99
N GLU A 312 3.54 -34.72 -1.21
CA GLU A 312 4.92 -34.54 -0.73
C GLU A 312 5.17 -35.20 0.63
N ASP A 313 6.40 -35.68 0.84
CA ASP A 313 6.76 -36.52 1.97
C ASP A 313 6.88 -35.70 3.28
N LYS A 314 6.46 -36.31 4.40
CA LYS A 314 6.11 -35.66 5.69
C LYS A 314 7.26 -34.98 6.45
N CYS A 315 8.46 -34.92 5.87
CA CYS A 315 9.70 -34.51 6.52
C CYS A 315 10.49 -33.45 5.72
N SER A 316 9.88 -32.82 4.71
CA SER A 316 10.53 -31.72 4.01
C SER A 316 10.15 -30.38 4.65
N ASP A 317 11.10 -29.70 5.29
CA ASP A 317 10.95 -28.35 5.85
C ASP A 317 10.94 -27.27 4.75
N ARG A 318 10.25 -27.51 3.64
CA ARG A 318 10.20 -26.57 2.51
C ARG A 318 8.91 -25.78 2.51
N ALA A 319 8.99 -24.55 3.02
CA ALA A 319 7.97 -23.52 2.82
C ALA A 319 8.20 -22.80 1.49
N GLU A 320 7.62 -23.31 0.40
CA GLU A 320 7.74 -22.68 -0.93
C GLU A 320 6.61 -21.65 -1.09
N LEU A 321 6.94 -20.36 -1.24
CA LEU A 321 6.00 -19.27 -1.52
C LEU A 321 5.73 -19.16 -3.03
N HIS A 322 4.50 -19.34 -3.51
CA HIS A 322 4.14 -19.07 -4.91
C HIS A 322 3.17 -17.88 -5.09
N ASP A 323 3.15 -17.24 -6.26
CA ASP A 323 2.12 -16.25 -6.63
C ASP A 323 1.19 -16.84 -7.69
N SER A 324 -0.10 -16.46 -7.70
CA SER A 324 -1.02 -16.93 -8.74
C SER A 324 -2.01 -15.86 -9.19
N ASP A 325 -2.09 -15.68 -10.50
CA ASP A 325 -3.29 -15.16 -11.17
C ASP A 325 -4.47 -16.12 -10.94
N CYS A 326 -5.61 -15.56 -10.57
CA CYS A 326 -6.85 -16.29 -10.30
C CYS A 326 -7.41 -16.92 -11.59
N ASP A 327 -6.93 -18.10 -11.97
CA ASP A 327 -7.70 -19.03 -12.79
C ASP A 327 -7.07 -20.43 -12.73
N HIS A 328 -7.52 -21.28 -11.80
CA HIS A 328 -7.83 -22.69 -12.08
C HIS A 328 -8.40 -23.42 -10.86
N ALA A 329 -9.57 -24.02 -11.07
CA ALA A 329 -10.28 -24.86 -10.13
C ALA A 329 -9.60 -26.22 -9.95
N VAL A 330 -9.30 -26.61 -8.71
CA VAL A 330 -8.88 -27.98 -8.39
C VAL A 330 -10.03 -28.76 -7.76
N ARG A 331 -10.35 -29.89 -8.41
CA ARG A 331 -11.44 -30.81 -8.10
C ARG A 331 -11.23 -31.50 -6.75
N ARG A 332 -12.33 -31.66 -6.00
CA ARG A 332 -12.42 -32.40 -4.73
C ARG A 332 -12.09 -33.88 -4.91
N SER A 333 -11.35 -34.45 -3.97
CA SER A 333 -11.48 -35.86 -3.59
C SER A 333 -11.52 -36.00 -2.06
N ASN A 334 -12.50 -36.75 -1.59
CA ASN A 334 -12.75 -37.08 -0.18
C ASN A 334 -11.67 -38.01 0.37
N LYS A 335 -11.13 -37.71 1.56
CA LYS A 335 -10.89 -38.62 2.71
C LYS A 335 -10.09 -37.87 3.79
N GLY A 336 -10.47 -38.04 5.05
CA GLY A 336 -9.61 -37.79 6.22
C GLY A 336 -9.31 -39.11 6.94
N PRO A 337 -8.60 -39.12 8.09
CA PRO A 337 -7.83 -38.04 8.71
C PRO A 337 -6.36 -38.43 8.99
N ALA A 338 -5.41 -37.54 8.69
CA ALA A 338 -4.07 -37.43 9.32
C ALA A 338 -3.35 -36.26 8.64
N LEU A 339 -3.53 -35.05 9.19
CA LEU A 339 -2.98 -33.81 8.62
C LEU A 339 -1.58 -33.59 9.19
N ARG A 340 -0.58 -33.58 8.32
CA ARG A 340 0.81 -33.10 8.49
C ARG A 340 1.55 -33.45 7.18
N GLY A 341 1.25 -32.71 6.13
CA GLY A 341 1.97 -32.67 4.85
C GLY A 341 2.87 -31.42 4.74
N THR A 342 3.75 -31.43 3.74
CA THR A 342 4.63 -30.29 3.40
C THR A 342 3.80 -29.07 3.03
N ILE A 343 4.29 -27.90 3.45
CA ILE A 343 3.52 -26.67 3.48
C ILE A 343 4.08 -25.69 2.45
N SER A 344 3.34 -25.42 1.38
CA SER A 344 3.66 -24.34 0.44
C SER A 344 2.94 -23.07 0.90
N CYS A 345 3.68 -21.99 1.07
CA CYS A 345 3.08 -20.67 1.25
C CYS A 345 2.74 -20.08 -0.15
N ARG A 346 1.94 -19.04 -0.25
CA ARG A 346 1.77 -18.26 -1.48
C ARG A 346 1.60 -16.81 -1.13
N ALA A 347 2.22 -15.87 -1.85
CA ALA A 347 1.97 -14.44 -1.66
C ALA A 347 1.42 -13.88 -2.97
N SER A 348 0.27 -13.22 -2.90
CA SER A 348 -0.29 -12.46 -4.03
C SER A 348 -0.46 -10.99 -3.64
N LEU A 349 -0.03 -10.09 -4.53
CA LEU A 349 -0.24 -8.65 -4.40
C LEU A 349 -1.43 -8.23 -5.27
N GLN A 350 -2.51 -7.78 -4.63
CA GLN A 350 -3.61 -7.14 -5.34
C GLN A 350 -3.63 -5.66 -5.00
N SER A 351 -3.31 -4.81 -5.98
CA SER A 351 -3.52 -3.37 -5.91
C SER A 351 -4.63 -3.01 -6.89
N TRP A 352 -5.73 -2.46 -6.37
CA TRP A 352 -6.82 -2.00 -7.22
C TRP A 352 -6.44 -0.63 -7.78
N CYS A 353 -6.20 -0.56 -9.09
CA CYS A 353 -6.13 0.72 -9.78
C CYS A 353 -7.57 1.23 -9.91
N CYS A 354 -7.95 2.22 -9.08
CA CYS A 354 -9.28 2.84 -9.15
C CYS A 354 -9.43 3.63 -10.45
N VAL A 355 -9.76 2.95 -11.55
CA VAL A 355 -10.41 3.57 -12.70
C VAL A 355 -11.91 3.39 -12.50
N LEU A 356 -12.55 4.31 -11.79
CA LEU A 356 -14.01 4.31 -11.63
C LEU A 356 -14.56 5.69 -11.99
N CYS A 357 -15.09 5.77 -13.21
CA CYS A 357 -15.99 6.82 -13.66
C CYS A 357 -17.41 6.52 -13.09
N PRO A 358 -18.19 7.53 -12.65
CA PRO A 358 -19.29 7.33 -11.72
C PRO A 358 -20.63 7.12 -12.43
N LYS A 359 -21.44 6.15 -11.97
CA LYS A 359 -22.92 6.26 -12.01
C LYS A 359 -23.57 5.56 -10.82
N GLU A 360 -24.03 6.41 -9.91
CA GLU A 360 -25.16 6.28 -8.97
C GLU A 360 -25.14 5.25 -7.80
N PRO A 361 -25.79 5.60 -6.68
CA PRO A 361 -25.66 4.91 -5.41
C PRO A 361 -26.73 3.83 -5.25
N SER A 362 -26.32 2.58 -5.02
CA SER A 362 -27.21 1.57 -4.44
C SER A 362 -26.42 0.57 -3.58
N PRO A 363 -27.04 0.01 -2.52
CA PRO A 363 -26.32 -0.58 -1.41
C PRO A 363 -25.79 -1.98 -1.74
N TRP A 364 -24.48 -2.15 -1.55
CA TRP A 364 -23.78 -3.41 -1.25
C TRP A 364 -24.41 -4.69 -1.82
N ALA A 365 -24.35 -4.85 -3.14
CA ALA A 365 -24.57 -6.13 -3.80
C ALA A 365 -23.26 -6.62 -4.41
N TRP A 366 -22.62 -7.59 -3.78
CA TRP A 366 -21.57 -8.39 -4.40
C TRP A 366 -22.20 -9.26 -5.49
N VAL A 367 -22.05 -8.85 -6.76
CA VAL A 367 -22.39 -9.70 -7.91
C VAL A 367 -21.11 -10.02 -8.67
N SER A 368 -20.71 -11.29 -8.57
CA SER A 368 -19.77 -11.92 -9.48
C SER A 368 -20.42 -12.06 -10.86
N SER A 369 -19.97 -11.26 -11.82
CA SER A 369 -20.40 -11.37 -13.22
C SER A 369 -19.48 -12.32 -13.97
N THR A 370 -19.73 -13.63 -13.87
CA THR A 370 -19.34 -14.60 -14.90
C THR A 370 -20.58 -14.95 -15.72
N LYS A 371 -20.89 -14.13 -16.74
CA LYS A 371 -21.79 -14.54 -17.82
C LYS A 371 -21.02 -15.40 -18.82
N SER A 372 -21.11 -16.72 -18.64
CA SER A 372 -20.81 -17.70 -19.69
C SER A 372 -21.86 -17.59 -20.79
N GLN A 373 -21.56 -16.88 -21.88
CA GLN A 373 -22.21 -17.13 -23.17
C GLN A 373 -21.74 -18.49 -23.69
N ARG A 374 -22.61 -19.51 -23.63
CA ARG A 374 -22.51 -20.66 -24.52
C ARG A 374 -23.47 -20.44 -25.68
N ALA A 375 -22.89 -20.04 -26.81
CA ALA A 375 -23.48 -20.26 -28.13
C ALA A 375 -22.87 -21.55 -28.70
N GLY A 376 -23.69 -22.37 -29.37
CA GLY A 376 -23.19 -23.34 -30.35
C GLY A 376 -23.68 -24.78 -30.20
N GLN A 377 -24.80 -25.07 -30.90
CA GLN A 377 -24.97 -26.21 -31.82
C GLN A 377 -24.76 -27.64 -31.31
N SER A 378 -25.87 -28.37 -31.16
CA SER A 378 -26.30 -29.44 -32.09
C SER A 378 -27.73 -29.82 -31.81
#